data_AF-A0A4R5H3U9-F1
#
_entry.id   AF-A0A4R5H3U9-F1
#
_cell.length_a   1.000
_cell.length_b   1.000
_cell.length_c   1.000
_cell.angle_alpha   90.00
_cell.angle_beta   90.00
_cell.angle_gamma   90.00
#
_symmetry.space_group_name_H-M   'P 1'
#
loop_
_entity.id
_entity.type
_entity.pdbx_description
1 polymer ?
#
loop_
_entity_poly.entity_id
_entity_poly.type
_entity_poly.pdbx_seq_one_letter_code
_entity_poly.pdbx_strand_id
1 'polypeptide(L)'
;MNSSKNLLSCCASICEGDGISPRHEKERGNKGKTDNKRLCRQVHKIVRMAIVELGLEGWDIAHVTSHQNGTSMLLCMEPIGSTQSDKIDNLLAWFKQHQGALRAIIAHGIHRKHVPTLQITFN
;
A
#
# COMPACT_ATOMS: atom_id res chain seq x y z
N MET A 1 -67.16 14.35 -31.22
CA MET A 1 -66.25 15.53 -31.12
C MET A 1 -65.47 15.38 -29.82
N ASN A 2 -64.21 14.95 -29.92
CA ASN A 2 -63.00 15.74 -29.61
C ASN A 2 -62.90 16.08 -28.11
N SER A 3 -61.85 15.72 -27.36
CA SER A 3 -60.46 15.59 -27.74
C SER A 3 -59.67 14.79 -26.70
N SER A 4 -59.15 13.65 -27.14
CA SER A 4 -58.05 12.92 -26.54
C SER A 4 -56.73 13.69 -26.73
N LYS A 5 -56.33 14.50 -25.75
CA LYS A 5 -54.99 15.10 -25.66
C LYS A 5 -54.64 15.35 -24.21
N ASN A 6 -53.88 14.46 -23.57
CA ASN A 6 -52.92 14.72 -22.49
C ASN A 6 -52.32 13.41 -21.92
N LEU A 7 -51.86 12.51 -22.79
CA LEU A 7 -51.14 11.29 -22.39
C LEU A 7 -49.62 11.37 -22.65
N LEU A 8 -49.09 12.56 -22.97
CA LEU A 8 -47.70 12.74 -23.42
C LEU A 8 -46.87 13.71 -22.58
N SER A 9 -47.17 13.89 -21.29
CA SER A 9 -46.27 14.61 -20.37
C SER A 9 -45.34 13.66 -19.62
N CYS A 10 -44.78 12.66 -20.31
CA CYS A 10 -43.60 11.96 -19.79
C CYS A 10 -42.39 12.86 -20.03
N CYS A 11 -42.20 13.82 -19.12
CA CYS A 11 -41.04 14.69 -19.06
C CYS A 11 -39.81 13.89 -18.61
N ALA A 12 -39.20 13.13 -19.52
CA ALA A 12 -37.78 12.84 -19.42
C ALA A 12 -37.07 13.97 -20.17
N SER A 13 -36.67 15.01 -19.45
CA SER A 13 -35.74 16.00 -20.01
C SER A 13 -34.41 15.27 -20.21
N ILE A 14 -34.03 15.05 -21.46
CA ILE A 14 -32.72 14.50 -21.82
C ILE A 14 -31.68 15.47 -21.28
N CYS A 15 -30.94 15.03 -20.27
CA CYS A 15 -29.88 15.83 -19.66
C CYS A 15 -28.53 15.53 -20.33
N GLU A 16 -27.56 16.44 -20.21
CA GLU A 16 -26.17 16.16 -20.60
C GLU A 16 -25.64 14.96 -19.81
N GLY A 17 -25.63 13.78 -20.43
CA GLY A 17 -25.23 12.52 -19.81
C GLY A 17 -26.16 11.34 -20.10
N ASP A 18 -27.40 11.59 -20.54
CA ASP A 18 -28.32 10.52 -20.94
C ASP A 18 -27.79 9.80 -22.19
N GLY A 19 -27.58 8.49 -22.07
CA GLY A 19 -27.03 7.64 -23.14
C GLY A 19 -25.52 7.39 -23.08
N ILE A 20 -24.81 7.98 -22.11
CA ILE A 20 -23.43 7.60 -21.84
C ILE A 20 -23.45 6.26 -21.08
N SER A 21 -22.95 5.20 -21.73
CA SER A 21 -22.74 3.93 -21.05
C SER A 21 -21.88 4.15 -19.79
N PRO A 22 -22.20 3.54 -18.63
CA PRO A 22 -21.42 3.70 -17.40
C PRO A 22 -19.91 3.42 -17.58
N ARG A 23 -19.54 2.68 -18.64
CA ARG A 23 -18.15 2.38 -19.00
C ARG A 23 -17.40 3.57 -19.65
N HIS A 24 -18.13 4.57 -20.16
CA HIS A 24 -17.61 5.74 -20.87
C HIS A 24 -17.80 7.05 -20.08
N GLU A 25 -18.42 6.98 -18.91
CA GLU A 25 -18.41 8.07 -17.96
C GLU A 25 -16.95 8.26 -17.54
N LYS A 26 -16.30 9.33 -18.04
CA LYS A 26 -14.93 9.66 -17.68
C LYS A 26 -14.93 9.84 -16.17
N GLU A 27 -14.43 8.84 -15.45
CA GLU A 27 -14.23 8.86 -14.01
C GLU A 27 -13.53 10.19 -13.67
N ARG A 28 -14.30 11.17 -13.18
CA ARG A 28 -13.76 12.40 -12.58
C ARG A 28 -13.15 11.94 -11.26
N GLY A 29 -11.91 11.46 -11.40
CA GLY A 29 -11.29 10.52 -10.49
C GLY A 29 -11.07 11.07 -9.10
N ASN A 30 -12.00 10.76 -8.20
CA ASN A 30 -11.59 10.27 -6.89
C ASN A 30 -11.12 8.82 -7.09
N LYS A 31 -9.89 8.65 -7.62
CA LYS A 31 -9.18 7.38 -7.45
C LYS A 31 -9.05 7.20 -5.94
N GLY A 32 -9.97 6.43 -5.35
CA GLY A 32 -9.98 6.16 -3.93
C GLY A 32 -8.58 5.74 -3.52
N LYS A 33 -8.02 6.37 -2.47
CA LYS A 33 -6.74 5.97 -1.91
C LYS A 33 -6.81 4.48 -1.61
N THR A 34 -6.26 3.66 -2.51
CA THR A 34 -6.26 2.21 -2.35
C THR A 34 -5.58 1.92 -1.03
N ASP A 35 -6.29 1.26 -0.13
CA ASP A 35 -5.85 1.01 1.23
C ASP A 35 -4.62 0.08 1.18
N ASN A 36 -3.41 0.67 1.19
CA ASN A 36 -2.14 -0.04 1.13
C ASN A 36 -1.92 -0.94 2.37
N LYS A 37 -2.83 -0.95 3.34
CA LYS A 37 -2.78 -1.83 4.52
C LYS A 37 -2.59 -3.30 4.16
N ARG A 38 -3.23 -3.81 3.09
CA ARG A 38 -3.06 -5.22 2.69
C ARG A 38 -1.61 -5.49 2.26
N LEU A 39 -1.04 -4.60 1.46
CA LEU A 39 0.34 -4.68 1.02
C LEU A 39 1.30 -4.57 2.21
N CYS A 40 1.10 -3.60 3.10
CA CYS A 40 1.91 -3.44 4.30
C CYS A 40 1.88 -4.69 5.18
N ARG A 41 0.72 -5.33 5.37
CA ARG A 41 0.60 -6.59 6.13
C ARG A 41 1.35 -7.75 5.47
N GLN A 42 1.33 -7.85 4.14
CA GLN A 42 2.10 -8.87 3.42
C GLN A 42 3.60 -8.63 3.59
N VAL A 43 4.04 -7.39 3.37
CA VAL A 43 5.44 -6.99 3.54
C VAL A 43 5.90 -7.22 4.98
N HIS A 44 5.09 -6.87 5.98
CA HIS A 44 5.39 -7.11 7.39
C HIS A 44 5.70 -8.59 7.67
N LYS A 45 4.82 -9.50 7.21
CA LYS A 45 5.04 -10.94 7.37
C LYS A 45 6.32 -11.42 6.69
N ILE A 46 6.55 -10.99 5.45
CA ILE A 46 7.72 -11.41 4.65
C ILE A 46 9.01 -10.88 5.29
N VAL A 47 9.05 -9.61 5.67
CA VAL A 47 10.23 -9.00 6.29
C VAL A 47 10.53 -9.66 7.62
N ARG A 48 9.51 -9.98 8.42
CA ARG A 48 9.72 -10.69 9.68
C ARG A 48 10.39 -12.05 9.48
N MET A 49 9.98 -12.82 8.47
CA MET A 49 10.66 -14.08 8.12
C MET A 49 12.07 -13.83 7.60
N ALA A 50 12.25 -12.83 6.73
CA ALA A 50 13.55 -12.48 6.18
C ALA A 50 14.56 -12.05 7.25
N ILE A 51 14.12 -11.31 8.27
CA ILE A 51 14.93 -10.92 9.44
C ILE A 51 15.52 -12.16 10.13
N VAL A 52 14.69 -13.18 10.34
CA VAL A 52 15.10 -14.45 10.97
C VAL A 52 16.07 -15.21 10.06
N GLU A 53 15.76 -15.32 8.77
CA GLU A 53 16.60 -16.04 7.79
C GLU A 53 17.96 -15.37 7.56
N LEU A 54 18.00 -14.03 7.59
CA LEU A 54 19.20 -13.22 7.39
C LEU A 54 19.96 -12.95 8.71
N GLY A 55 19.51 -13.52 9.84
CA GLY A 55 20.24 -13.53 11.11
C GLY A 55 20.35 -12.18 11.81
N LEU A 56 19.30 -11.34 11.78
CA LEU A 56 19.27 -10.13 12.59
C LEU A 56 18.84 -10.44 14.03
N GLU A 57 19.78 -10.35 14.96
CA GLU A 57 19.53 -10.64 16.38
C GLU A 57 19.10 -9.39 17.18
N GLY A 58 18.16 -9.57 18.10
CA GLY A 58 17.76 -8.55 19.07
C GLY A 58 16.84 -7.46 18.53
N TRP A 59 16.37 -7.59 17.28
CA TRP A 59 15.44 -6.66 16.64
C TRP A 59 14.30 -7.43 15.95
N ASP A 60 13.09 -6.91 16.06
CA ASP A 60 11.92 -7.36 15.31
C ASP A 60 11.28 -6.18 14.59
N ILE A 61 10.31 -6.48 13.72
CA ILE A 61 9.53 -5.49 13.01
C ILE A 61 8.17 -5.30 13.68
N ALA A 62 7.95 -4.11 14.26
CA ALA A 62 6.70 -3.73 14.90
C ALA A 62 5.57 -3.60 13.87
N HIS A 63 5.81 -2.81 12.81
CA HIS A 63 4.84 -2.58 11.74
C HIS A 63 5.48 -2.02 10.46
N VAL A 64 4.72 -2.07 9.37
CA VAL A 64 5.12 -1.50 8.06
C VAL A 64 4.09 -0.46 7.63
N THR A 65 4.56 0.70 7.18
CA THR A 65 3.71 1.74 6.58
C THR A 65 4.22 2.13 5.21
N SER A 66 3.31 2.51 4.30
CA SER A 66 3.72 3.15 3.04
C SER A 66 3.87 4.64 3.29
N HIS A 67 4.98 5.22 2.84
CA HIS A 67 5.12 6.67 2.83
C HIS A 67 4.06 7.30 1.91
N GLN A 68 3.71 8.57 2.14
CA GLN A 68 2.51 9.23 1.60
C GLN A 68 2.39 9.20 0.05
N ASN A 69 3.47 8.88 -0.67
CA ASN A 69 3.51 8.80 -2.13
C ASN A 69 3.68 7.37 -2.69
N GLY A 70 3.72 6.34 -1.83
CA GLY A 70 3.91 4.93 -2.25
C GLY A 70 5.29 4.61 -2.85
N THR A 71 6.19 5.59 -2.90
CA THR A 71 7.56 5.46 -3.43
C THR A 71 8.51 4.78 -2.44
N SER A 72 8.22 4.87 -1.14
CA SER A 72 8.94 4.18 -0.08
C SER A 72 8.00 3.48 0.90
N MET A 73 8.54 2.46 1.55
CA MET A 73 7.95 1.76 2.69
C MET A 73 8.84 1.97 3.92
N LEU A 74 8.21 2.31 5.03
CA LEU A 74 8.84 2.46 6.33
C LEU A 74 8.67 1.17 7.11
N LEU A 75 9.80 0.57 7.49
CA LEU A 75 9.90 -0.58 8.37
C LEU A 75 10.15 -0.04 9.79
N CYS A 76 9.14 -0.12 10.65
CA CYS A 76 9.29 0.29 12.04
C CYS A 76 9.86 -0.88 12.83
N MET A 77 11.10 -0.72 13.29
CA MET A 77 11.87 -1.73 14.01
C MET A 77 11.78 -1.48 15.52
N GLU A 78 11.71 -2.56 16.29
CA GLU A 78 11.71 -2.52 17.75
C GLU A 78 12.71 -3.53 18.33
N PRO A 79 13.39 -3.21 19.45
CA PRO A 79 14.29 -4.13 20.10
C PRO A 79 13.51 -5.28 20.77
N ILE A 80 14.05 -6.50 20.70
CA ILE A 80 13.47 -7.67 21.37
C ILE A 80 14.01 -7.71 22.81
N GLY A 81 13.19 -7.27 23.77
CA GLY A 81 13.55 -7.23 25.20
C GLY A 81 14.23 -5.92 25.60
N SER A 82 15.02 -5.94 26.67
CA SER A 82 15.71 -4.75 27.21
C SER A 82 16.98 -4.36 26.42
N THR A 83 17.11 -4.81 25.17
CA THR A 83 18.27 -4.52 24.33
C THR A 83 18.38 -3.01 24.12
N GLN A 84 19.47 -2.45 24.64
CA GLN A 84 19.77 -1.03 24.68
C GLN A 84 19.97 -0.44 23.27
N SER A 85 19.71 0.87 23.19
CA SER A 85 19.99 1.79 22.08
C SER A 85 21.34 1.59 21.39
N ASP A 86 22.33 1.02 22.08
CA ASP A 86 23.71 0.83 21.62
C ASP A 86 23.82 -0.12 20.42
N LYS A 87 22.74 -0.82 20.05
CA LYS A 87 22.68 -1.69 18.87
C LYS A 87 22.02 -1.04 17.64
N ILE A 88 21.64 0.24 17.69
CA ILE A 88 21.02 0.93 16.55
C ILE A 88 21.99 1.00 15.36
N ASP A 89 23.26 1.32 15.59
CA ASP A 89 24.26 1.40 14.53
C ASP A 89 24.49 0.04 13.86
N ASN A 90 24.45 -1.04 14.65
CA ASN A 90 24.53 -2.41 14.14
C ASN A 90 23.31 -2.76 13.28
N LEU A 91 22.10 -2.35 13.68
CA LEU A 91 20.90 -2.52 12.88
C LEU A 91 20.99 -1.75 11.56
N LEU A 92 21.46 -0.50 11.59
CA LEU A 92 21.61 0.33 10.41
C LEU A 92 22.67 -0.24 9.45
N ALA A 93 23.80 -0.72 9.98
CA ALA A 93 24.84 -1.39 9.20
C ALA A 93 24.31 -2.68 8.56
N TRP A 94 23.65 -3.53 9.36
CA TRP A 94 23.03 -4.76 8.88
C TRP A 94 22.01 -4.48 7.78
N PHE A 95 21.15 -3.47 7.96
CA PHE A 95 20.16 -3.11 6.96
C PHE A 95 20.79 -2.61 5.67
N LYS A 96 21.81 -1.75 5.74
CA LYS A 96 22.53 -1.29 4.55
C LYS A 96 23.14 -2.46 3.78
N GLN A 97 23.71 -3.45 4.48
CA GLN A 97 24.30 -4.64 3.87
C GLN A 97 23.23 -5.53 3.22
N HIS A 98 22.06 -5.67 3.83
CA HIS A 98 21.02 -6.61 3.40
C HIS A 98 19.83 -5.97 2.66
N GLN A 99 19.86 -4.66 2.41
CA GLN A 99 18.75 -3.92 1.79
C GLN A 99 18.36 -4.50 0.42
N GLY A 100 19.35 -4.89 -0.39
CA GLY A 100 19.12 -5.52 -1.69
C GLY A 100 18.43 -6.88 -1.58
N ALA A 101 18.91 -7.73 -0.66
CA ALA A 101 18.33 -9.05 -0.40
C ALA A 101 16.89 -8.92 0.12
N LEU A 102 16.65 -8.03 1.10
CA LEU A 102 15.31 -7.75 1.61
C LEU A 102 14.35 -7.31 0.50
N ARG A 103 14.78 -6.40 -0.39
CA ARG A 103 13.95 -5.97 -1.52
C ARG A 103 13.64 -7.13 -2.47
N ALA A 104 14.58 -8.01 -2.75
CA ALA A 104 14.37 -9.18 -3.60
C ALA A 104 13.38 -10.17 -2.97
N ILE A 105 13.57 -10.49 -1.68
CA ILE A 105 12.67 -11.38 -0.93
C ILE A 105 11.25 -10.81 -0.89
N ILE A 106 11.10 -9.52 -0.60
CA ILE A 106 9.80 -8.85 -0.62
C ILE A 106 9.18 -8.91 -2.02
N ALA A 107 9.95 -8.64 -3.08
CA ALA A 107 9.47 -8.65 -4.47
C ALA A 107 8.87 -10.01 -4.83
N HIS A 108 9.58 -11.07 -4.46
CA HIS A 108 9.14 -12.45 -4.67
C HIS A 108 7.92 -12.79 -3.83
N GLY A 109 7.92 -12.45 -2.54
CA GLY A 109 6.81 -12.79 -1.64
C GLY A 109 5.50 -12.04 -1.93
N ILE A 110 5.55 -10.85 -2.52
CA ILE A 110 4.35 -10.10 -2.94
C ILE A 110 4.00 -10.26 -4.42
N HIS A 111 4.77 -11.07 -5.17
CA HIS A 111 4.63 -11.26 -6.61
C HIS A 111 4.60 -9.95 -7.41
N ARG A 112 5.48 -8.99 -7.09
CA ARG A 112 5.59 -7.72 -7.82
C ARG A 112 6.98 -7.54 -8.42
N LYS A 113 7.01 -7.06 -9.67
CA LYS A 113 8.25 -6.69 -10.36
C LYS A 113 9.00 -5.54 -9.67
N HIS A 114 8.26 -4.60 -9.06
CA HIS A 114 8.82 -3.43 -8.40
C HIS A 114 8.40 -3.38 -6.94
N VAL A 115 9.38 -3.28 -6.05
CA VAL A 115 9.20 -3.01 -4.62
C VAL A 115 9.64 -1.58 -4.34
N PRO A 116 8.82 -0.78 -3.63
CA PRO A 116 9.22 0.55 -3.17
C PRO A 116 10.53 0.54 -2.37
N THR A 117 11.19 1.69 -2.27
CA THR A 117 12.42 1.79 -1.48
C THR A 117 12.13 1.56 0.00
N LEU A 118 12.93 0.72 0.65
CA LEU A 118 12.79 0.42 2.07
C LEU A 118 13.56 1.45 2.90
N GLN A 119 12.93 1.97 3.94
CA GLN A 119 13.50 2.87 4.94
C GLN A 119 13.23 2.29 6.33
N ILE A 120 14.16 2.47 7.27
CA ILE A 120 13.97 2.07 8.67
C ILE A 120 13.54 3.28 9.49
N THR A 121 12.62 3.04 10.41
CA THR A 121 12.28 3.93 11.52
C THR A 121 12.27 3.14 12.82
N PHE A 122 12.42 3.81 13.95
CA PHE A 122 12.44 3.19 15.28
C PHE A 122 11.16 3.58 16.04
N ASN A 123 10.64 2.67 16.86
CA ASN A 123 9.57 2.95 17.81
C ASN A 123 10.15 3.33 19.18
#